data_AF-A0A3M1GCB7-F1
#
_entry.id   AF-A0A3M1GCB7-F1
#
_cell.length_a   1.000
_cell.length_b   1.000
_cell.length_c   1.000
_cell.angle_alpha   90.00
_cell.angle_beta   90.00
_cell.angle_gamma   90.00
#
_symmetry.space_group_name_H-M   'P 1'
#
loop_
_entity.id
_entity.type
_entity.pdbx_description
1 polymer ?
#
loop_
_entity_poly.entity_id
_entity_poly.type
_entity_poly.pdbx_seq_one_letter_code
_entity_poly.pdbx_strand_id
1 'polypeptide(L)'
;MRPEYRLKLRLRDFNAAAAEPSGATMVAVRFTALLIPTHGPEIMAQREIALSRPASADNAAAVVTALDALFGEATVSLVGWTLEQTAQQHAATR
;
A
#
# COMPACT_ATOMS: atom_id res chain seq x y z
N MET A 1 3.41 22.80 13.19
CA MET A 1 3.51 21.53 13.94
C MET A 1 4.64 20.70 13.34
N ARG A 2 5.46 20.03 14.16
CA ARG A 2 6.43 19.05 13.64
C ARG A 2 5.73 17.69 13.51
N PRO A 3 5.99 16.90 12.46
CA PRO A 3 5.39 15.58 12.32
C PRO A 3 5.91 14.67 13.44
N GLU A 4 5.02 14.00 14.17
CA GLU A 4 5.38 13.07 15.23
C GLU A 4 5.87 11.72 14.68
N TYR A 5 5.41 11.37 13.47
CA TYR A 5 5.71 10.12 12.79
C TYR A 5 6.11 10.35 11.33
N ARG A 6 6.86 9.39 10.79
CA ARG A 6 7.25 9.30 9.39
C ARG A 6 6.80 7.95 8.85
N LEU A 7 6.20 7.99 7.66
CA LEU A 7 5.81 6.79 6.92
C LEU A 7 6.86 6.49 5.85
N LYS A 8 7.46 5.30 5.89
CA LYS A 8 8.40 4.82 4.89
C LYS A 8 7.79 3.65 4.13
N LEU A 9 7.75 3.74 2.81
CA LEU A 9 7.25 2.70 1.94
C LEU A 9 8.39 1.99 1.23
N ARG A 10 8.29 0.69 1.09
CA ARG A 10 9.11 -0.13 0.19
C ARG A 10 8.18 -0.78 -0.82
N LEU A 11 8.18 -0.25 -2.04
CA LEU A 11 7.47 -0.86 -3.16
C LEU A 11 8.16 -2.19 -3.52
N ARG A 12 7.37 -3.26 -3.60
CA ARG A 12 7.82 -4.61 -3.98
C ARG A 12 7.33 -4.98 -5.36
N ASP A 13 6.03 -4.77 -5.58
CA ASP A 13 5.39 -5.04 -6.87
C ASP A 13 4.57 -3.84 -7.30
N PHE A 14 4.75 -3.45 -8.55
CA PHE A 14 3.88 -2.53 -9.29
C PHE A 14 3.95 -2.97 -10.74
N ASN A 15 3.17 -4.00 -11.06
CA ASN A 15 3.33 -4.71 -12.32
C ASN A 15 1.98 -5.17 -12.89
N ALA A 16 2.04 -5.54 -14.15
CA ALA A 16 1.01 -6.27 -14.86
C ALA A 16 1.65 -7.52 -15.44
N ALA A 17 1.05 -8.68 -15.23
CA ALA A 17 1.52 -9.96 -15.74
C ALA A 17 0.32 -10.76 -16.28
N ALA A 18 0.51 -11.46 -17.38
CA ALA A 18 -0.49 -12.39 -17.88
C ALA A 18 -0.70 -13.52 -16.85
N ALA A 19 -1.95 -13.79 -16.45
CA ALA A 19 -2.25 -15.00 -15.69
C ALA A 19 -2.23 -16.20 -16.64
N GLU A 20 -1.24 -17.08 -16.48
CA GLU A 20 -1.26 -18.37 -17.15
C GLU A 20 -2.17 -19.36 -16.40
N PRO A 21 -3.00 -20.17 -17.09
CA PRO A 21 -3.22 -20.26 -18.53
C PRO A 21 -4.46 -19.46 -19.01
N SER A 22 -5.12 -18.71 -18.13
CA SER A 22 -6.43 -18.09 -18.39
C SER A 22 -6.40 -16.85 -19.28
N GLY A 23 -5.22 -16.26 -19.51
CA GLY A 23 -5.00 -15.17 -20.47
C GLY A 23 -5.45 -13.78 -20.01
N ALA A 24 -6.05 -13.65 -18.83
CA ALA A 24 -6.37 -12.32 -18.28
C ALA A 24 -5.11 -11.68 -17.70
N THR A 25 -4.80 -10.45 -18.12
CA THR A 25 -3.72 -9.67 -17.52
C THR A 25 -4.09 -9.30 -16.08
N MET A 26 -3.29 -9.74 -15.12
CA MET A 26 -3.40 -9.43 -13.71
C MET A 26 -2.52 -8.23 -13.37
N VAL A 27 -3.07 -7.28 -12.63
CA VAL A 27 -2.30 -6.17 -12.06
C VAL A 27 -2.08 -6.40 -10.58
N ALA A 28 -0.90 -6.03 -10.09
CA ALA A 28 -0.53 -6.18 -8.69
C ALA A 28 0.17 -4.92 -8.15
N VAL A 29 -0.22 -4.53 -6.94
CA VAL A 29 0.42 -3.48 -6.14
C VAL A 29 0.77 -4.09 -4.79
N ARG A 30 2.06 -4.13 -4.48
CA ARG A 30 2.57 -4.61 -3.20
C ARG A 30 3.59 -3.65 -2.63
N PHE A 31 3.39 -3.24 -1.39
CA PHE A 31 4.40 -2.50 -0.65
C PHE A 31 4.40 -2.86 0.84
N THR A 32 5.57 -2.73 1.45
CA THR A 32 5.71 -2.75 2.91
C THR A 32 5.72 -1.31 3.42
N ALA A 33 4.84 -1.00 4.35
CA ALA A 33 4.77 0.28 5.04
C ALA A 33 5.40 0.15 6.44
N LEU A 34 6.23 1.12 6.80
CA LEU A 34 6.89 1.23 8.10
C LEU A 34 6.51 2.58 8.71
N LEU A 35 6.00 2.55 9.94
CA LEU A 35 5.69 3.74 10.71
C LEU A 35 6.79 3.95 11.76
N ILE A 36 7.45 5.10 11.70
CA ILE A 36 8.67 5.39 12.45
C ILE A 36 8.46 6.72 13.20
N PRO A 37 8.64 6.78 14.53
CA PRO A 37 8.61 8.04 15.25
C PRO A 37 9.67 9.00 14.72
N THR A 38 9.38 10.30 14.68
CA THR A 38 10.35 11.30 14.22
C THR A 38 11.55 11.42 15.17
N HIS A 39 11.34 11.16 16.46
CA HIS A 39 12.33 11.30 17.52
C HIS A 39 12.97 9.98 17.98
N GLY A 40 12.85 8.90 17.20
CA GLY A 40 13.44 7.60 17.53
C GLY A 40 13.86 6.83 16.28
N PRO A 41 14.84 5.92 16.39
CA PRO A 41 15.24 5.04 15.29
C PRO A 41 14.31 3.83 15.13
N GLU A 42 13.42 3.57 16.10
CA GLU A 42 12.67 2.33 16.20
C GLU A 42 11.46 2.30 15.25
N ILE A 43 11.23 1.13 14.63
CA ILE A 43 10.04 0.87 13.85
C ILE A 43 8.90 0.60 14.83
N MET A 44 7.96 1.53 14.90
CA MET A 44 6.81 1.42 15.79
C MET A 44 5.79 0.42 15.28
N ALA A 45 5.57 0.39 13.97
CA ALA A 45 4.65 -0.55 13.33
C ALA A 45 5.07 -0.83 11.88
N GLN A 46 4.71 -2.02 11.40
CA GLN A 46 4.93 -2.46 10.03
C GLN A 46 3.67 -3.13 9.49
N ARG A 47 3.33 -2.86 8.22
CA ARG A 47 2.26 -3.55 7.51
C ARG A 47 2.65 -3.84 6.07
N GLU A 48 2.30 -5.03 5.60
CA GLU A 48 2.31 -5.31 4.17
C GLU A 48 0.92 -5.04 3.58
N ILE A 49 0.89 -4.31 2.47
CA ILE A 49 -0.30 -4.13 1.63
C ILE A 49 0.02 -4.81 0.30
N ALA A 50 -0.79 -5.80 -0.04
CA ALA A 50 -0.66 -6.61 -1.25
C ALA A 50 -2.06 -6.77 -1.86
N LEU A 51 -2.32 -6.05 -2.95
CA LEU A 51 -3.56 -6.13 -3.68
C LEU A 51 -3.28 -6.60 -5.11
N SER A 52 -4.20 -7.37 -5.68
CA SER A 52 -4.13 -7.80 -7.07
C SER A 52 -5.52 -8.00 -7.64
N ARG A 53 -5.69 -7.76 -8.94
CA ARG A 53 -6.96 -7.99 -9.64
C ARG A 53 -6.75 -8.15 -11.15
N PRO A 54 -7.70 -8.78 -11.85
CA PRO A 54 -7.67 -8.79 -13.31
C PRO A 54 -7.94 -7.39 -13.88
N ALA A 55 -7.29 -7.07 -15.00
CA ALA A 55 -7.70 -5.97 -15.86
C ALA A 55 -9.01 -6.32 -16.58
N SER A 56 -9.79 -5.30 -16.95
CA SER A 56 -11.07 -5.50 -17.64
C SER A 56 -10.91 -5.96 -19.10
N ALA A 57 -9.73 -5.76 -19.69
CA ALA A 57 -9.37 -6.20 -21.02
C ALA A 57 -7.85 -6.32 -21.14
N ASP A 58 -7.40 -7.07 -22.14
CA ASP A 58 -5.97 -7.24 -22.45
C ASP A 58 -5.46 -6.14 -23.39
N ASN A 59 -5.49 -4.89 -22.90
CA ASN A 59 -4.91 -3.75 -23.59
C ASN A 59 -4.35 -2.74 -22.59
N ALA A 60 -3.42 -1.90 -23.05
CA ALA A 60 -2.69 -0.97 -22.20
C ALA A 60 -3.62 -0.03 -21.41
N ALA A 61 -4.70 0.47 -22.02
CA ALA A 61 -5.64 1.37 -21.36
C ALA A 61 -6.33 0.68 -20.17
N ALA A 62 -6.86 -0.53 -20.37
CA ALA A 62 -7.50 -1.31 -19.32
C ALA A 62 -6.53 -1.67 -18.18
N VAL A 63 -5.28 -2.00 -18.50
CA VAL A 63 -4.23 -2.28 -17.52
C VAL A 63 -3.88 -1.05 -16.69
N VAL A 64 -3.72 0.12 -17.32
CA VAL A 64 -3.46 1.38 -16.62
C VAL A 64 -4.62 1.74 -15.69
N THR A 65 -5.86 1.66 -16.16
CA THR A 65 -7.05 1.89 -15.32
C THR A 65 -7.10 0.92 -14.13
N ALA A 66 -6.78 -0.36 -14.37
CA ALA A 66 -6.78 -1.37 -13.32
C ALA A 66 -5.66 -1.10 -12.29
N LEU A 67 -4.45 -0.71 -12.71
CA LEU A 67 -3.35 -0.34 -11.81
C LEU A 67 -3.67 0.92 -11.00
N ASP A 68 -4.19 1.96 -11.63
CA ASP A 68 -4.50 3.24 -10.99
C ASP A 68 -5.49 3.07 -9.84
N ALA A 69 -6.64 2.43 -10.12
CA ALA A 69 -7.62 2.23 -9.06
C ALA A 69 -7.15 1.21 -8.00
N LEU A 70 -6.28 0.25 -8.34
CA LEU A 70 -5.68 -0.68 -7.35
C LEU A 70 -4.70 0.06 -6.42
N PHE A 71 -3.93 0.99 -6.98
CA PHE A 71 -3.05 1.86 -6.21
C PHE A 71 -3.84 2.84 -5.33
N GLY A 72 -4.97 3.35 -5.81
CA GLY A 72 -5.92 4.13 -5.02
C GLY A 72 -6.44 3.36 -3.81
N GLU A 73 -6.92 2.13 -4.01
CA GLU A 73 -7.36 1.23 -2.93
C GLU A 73 -6.24 0.94 -1.92
N ALA A 74 -5.03 0.65 -2.41
CA ALA A 74 -3.87 0.42 -1.56
C ALA A 74 -3.51 1.66 -0.72
N THR A 75 -3.65 2.85 -1.30
CA THR A 75 -3.42 4.13 -0.61
C THR A 75 -4.46 4.39 0.48
N VAL A 76 -5.75 4.10 0.23
CA VAL A 76 -6.80 4.20 1.25
C VAL A 76 -6.50 3.27 2.44
N SER A 77 -6.11 2.02 2.15
CA SER A 77 -5.71 1.05 3.19
C SER A 77 -4.51 1.54 4.02
N LEU A 78 -3.51 2.12 3.35
CA LEU A 78 -2.32 2.68 3.97
C LEU A 78 -2.64 3.86 4.91
N VAL A 79 -3.48 4.79 4.46
CA VAL A 79 -3.89 5.95 5.26
C VAL A 79 -4.70 5.51 6.47
N GLY A 80 -5.70 4.63 6.29
CA GLY A 80 -6.51 4.11 7.37
C GLY A 80 -5.67 3.42 8.45
N TRP A 81 -4.78 2.51 8.02
CA TRP A 81 -3.83 1.86 8.92
C TRP A 81 -2.94 2.85 9.67
N THR A 82 -2.38 3.85 8.98
CA THR A 82 -1.50 4.83 9.60
C THR A 82 -2.23 5.59 10.71
N LEU A 83 -3.46 6.02 10.45
CA LEU A 83 -4.28 6.73 11.44
C LEU A 83 -4.61 5.85 12.65
N GLU A 84 -5.02 4.60 12.42
CA GLU A 84 -5.27 3.62 13.49
C GLU A 84 -4.05 3.45 14.41
N GLN A 85 -2.85 3.29 13.83
CA GLN A 85 -1.61 3.12 14.60
C GLN A 85 -1.26 4.38 15.41
N THR A 86 -1.40 5.57 14.83
CA THR A 86 -1.12 6.81 15.56
C THR A 86 -2.10 7.03 16.72
N ALA A 87 -3.38 6.67 16.56
CA ALA A 87 -4.38 6.77 17.62
C ALA A 87 -4.11 5.81 18.78
N GLN A 88 -3.69 4.57 18.49
CA GLN A 88 -3.32 3.58 19.51
C GLN A 88 -2.14 4.05 20.36
N GLN A 89 -1.16 4.70 19.74
CA GLN A 89 0.01 5.23 20.45
C GLN A 89 -0.33 6.42 21.34
N HIS A 90 -1.16 7.35 20.85
CA HIS A 90 -1.64 8.46 21.67
C HIS A 90 -2.45 8.00 22.89
N ALA A 91 -3.18 6.88 22.78
CA ALA A 91 -3.90 6.29 23.90
C ALA A 91 -2.96 5.62 24.92
N ALA A 92 -1.83 5.05 24.49
CA ALA A 92 -0.88 4.36 25.36
C ALA A 92 -0.01 5.32 26.21
N THR A 93 0.11 6.59 25.82
CA THR A 93 0.93 7.60 26.53
C THR A 93 0.14 8.44 27.54
N ARG A 94 -1.15 8.15 27.76
CA ARG A 94 -1.98 8.79 28.79
C ARG A 94 -2.17 7.87 29.99
#